data_AF-A0A2D6GUB9-F1
#
_entry.id   AF-A0A2D6GUB9-F1
#
_cell.length_a   1.000
_cell.length_b   1.000
_cell.length_c   1.000
_cell.angle_alpha   90.00
_cell.angle_beta   90.00
_cell.angle_gamma   90.00
#
_symmetry.space_group_name_H-M   'P 1'
#
loop_
_entity.id
_entity.type
_entity.pdbx_description
1 polymer ?
#
loop_
_entity_poly.entity_id
_entity_poly.type
_entity_poly.pdbx_seq_one_letter_code
_entity_poly.pdbx_strand_id
1 'polypeptide(L)'
;MLRDKSLPMVYAGMVFLLSACATVANGGEGDAQQVSGAAKFADDPRLGERVDRMCFTSTIDGFSQPDEDTVVLRASASRHYLVETASCFNLDRALSIGIDSRTSCAGRGDRLIVSDSIFPGRTSTATSVDSCLITAIYEWDDDADEEAEEAAEE
;
A
#
# COMPACT_ATOMS: atom_id res chain seq x y z
N MET A 1 18.40 74.86 7.56
CA MET A 1 19.42 74.99 8.62
C MET A 1 18.90 74.26 9.85
N LEU A 2 19.60 73.52 10.67
CA LEU A 2 20.91 72.88 10.67
C LEU A 2 20.80 71.89 11.86
N ARG A 3 21.55 70.80 11.76
CA ARG A 3 21.60 69.63 12.62
C ARG A 3 21.97 69.89 14.10
N ASP A 4 21.69 68.86 14.88
CA ASP A 4 22.37 68.37 16.09
C ASP A 4 22.02 69.03 17.45
N LYS A 5 21.48 68.26 18.42
CA LYS A 5 22.27 67.49 19.40
C LYS A 5 21.40 66.75 20.45
N SER A 6 21.71 65.46 20.64
CA SER A 6 21.80 64.69 21.91
C SER A 6 20.61 64.58 22.89
N LEU A 7 20.23 63.31 23.10
CA LEU A 7 19.40 62.69 24.14
C LEU A 7 19.79 63.05 25.58
N PRO A 8 18.87 62.83 26.55
CA PRO A 8 19.19 61.84 27.57
C PRO A 8 18.09 60.78 27.79
N MET A 9 18.57 59.54 27.67
CA MET A 9 18.18 58.31 28.37
C MET A 9 17.42 58.53 29.69
N VAL A 10 16.17 58.06 29.75
CA VAL A 10 15.57 57.52 30.98
C VAL A 10 14.90 56.19 30.63
N TYR A 11 15.57 55.13 31.05
CA TYR A 11 15.03 53.78 31.15
C TYR A 11 13.86 53.78 32.14
N ALA A 12 12.67 53.39 31.68
CA ALA A 12 11.62 52.89 32.53
C ALA A 12 11.06 51.64 31.86
N GLY A 13 11.44 50.49 32.42
CA GLY A 13 11.10 49.19 31.89
C GLY A 13 9.59 48.97 31.84
N MET A 14 9.15 48.38 30.74
CA MET A 14 7.89 47.66 30.70
C MET A 14 8.19 46.28 30.13
N VAL A 15 8.13 45.31 31.03
CA VAL A 15 8.26 43.88 30.78
C VAL A 15 7.20 43.49 29.75
N PHE A 16 7.61 43.27 28.50
CA PHE A 16 6.78 42.59 27.53
C PHE A 16 6.77 41.11 27.89
N LEU A 17 5.66 40.68 28.48
CA LEU A 17 5.32 39.27 28.66
C LEU A 17 5.34 38.61 27.28
N LEU A 18 6.36 37.78 27.04
CA LEU A 18 6.34 36.82 25.95
C LEU A 18 5.19 35.85 26.23
N SER A 19 4.04 36.12 25.62
CA SER A 19 2.97 35.16 25.48
C SER A 19 3.50 34.03 24.60
N ALA A 20 4.08 33.02 25.24
CA ALA A 20 4.31 31.74 24.62
C ALA A 20 2.95 31.17 24.21
N CYS A 21 2.67 31.15 22.90
CA CYS A 21 1.71 30.17 22.38
C CYS A 21 2.34 28.80 22.57
N ALA A 22 2.21 28.26 23.78
CA ALA A 22 2.29 26.84 24.02
C ALA A 22 1.07 26.23 23.32
N THR A 23 1.19 25.98 22.02
CA THR A 23 0.32 25.04 21.32
C THR A 23 0.66 23.66 21.86
N VAL A 24 0.11 23.34 23.03
CA VAL A 24 -0.10 21.97 23.47
C VAL A 24 -1.26 21.40 22.66
N ALA A 25 -1.01 21.17 21.37
CA ALA A 25 -1.77 20.18 20.61
C ALA A 25 -1.03 18.86 20.81
N ASN A 26 -1.59 18.08 21.73
CA ASN A 26 -1.41 16.65 21.99
C ASN A 26 -0.31 15.92 21.21
N GLY A 27 0.54 15.23 21.99
CA GLY A 27 1.66 14.44 21.51
C GLY A 27 1.33 13.43 20.41
N GLY A 28 2.36 13.18 19.62
CA GLY A 28 2.40 12.19 18.56
C GLY A 28 3.70 12.32 17.78
N GLU A 29 4.84 12.24 18.48
CA GLU A 29 6.08 11.84 17.82
C GLU A 29 5.91 10.39 17.37
N GLY A 30 5.81 10.18 16.05
CA GLY A 30 5.91 8.88 15.41
C GLY A 30 4.58 8.27 14.98
N ASP A 31 4.18 8.54 13.74
CA ASP A 31 3.84 7.48 12.78
C ASP A 31 3.95 8.09 11.39
N ALA A 32 5.01 7.77 10.66
CA ALA A 32 4.96 7.87 9.21
C ALA A 32 3.75 7.03 8.82
N GLN A 33 2.67 7.66 8.33
CA GLN A 33 1.45 6.95 7.94
C GLN A 33 1.86 5.87 6.94
N GLN A 34 1.95 4.62 7.43
CA GLN A 34 2.40 3.51 6.60
C GLN A 34 1.36 3.33 5.51
N VAL A 35 1.75 3.66 4.28
CA VAL A 35 0.89 3.52 3.11
C VAL A 35 0.64 2.03 2.93
N SER A 36 -0.62 1.61 2.90
CA SER A 36 -1.07 0.21 2.81
C SER A 36 -1.92 -0.01 1.57
N GLY A 37 -2.03 -1.27 1.14
CA GLY A 37 -2.83 -1.66 -0.02
C GLY A 37 -2.36 -1.06 -1.33
N ALA A 38 -3.29 -0.82 -2.24
CA ALA A 38 -3.05 -0.22 -3.55
C ALA A 38 -2.54 1.21 -3.47
N ALA A 39 -2.66 1.90 -2.33
CA ALA A 39 -2.10 3.25 -2.17
C ALA A 39 -0.56 3.25 -2.29
N LYS A 40 0.10 2.10 -2.07
CA LYS A 40 1.54 1.92 -2.33
C LYS A 40 1.90 2.07 -3.81
N PHE A 41 0.94 1.81 -4.70
CA PHE A 41 1.08 1.79 -6.15
C PHE A 41 0.38 2.97 -6.81
N ALA A 42 0.00 4.01 -6.05
CA ALA A 42 -0.82 5.11 -6.57
C ALA A 42 -0.15 5.89 -7.72
N ASP A 43 1.18 5.91 -7.76
CA ASP A 43 1.99 6.53 -8.82
C ASP A 43 2.57 5.51 -9.81
N ASP A 44 2.21 4.23 -9.69
CA ASP A 44 2.67 3.14 -10.57
C ASP A 44 1.78 3.11 -11.82
N PRO A 45 2.35 3.28 -13.04
CA PRO A 45 1.55 3.29 -14.27
C PRO A 45 0.90 1.94 -14.57
N ARG A 46 1.37 0.85 -13.96
CA ARG A 46 0.76 -0.48 -14.08
C ARG A 46 -0.55 -0.60 -13.31
N LEU A 47 -0.80 0.25 -12.31
CA LEU A 47 -2.02 0.20 -11.51
C LEU A 47 -3.21 0.75 -12.31
N GLY A 48 -4.15 -0.14 -12.61
CA GLY A 48 -5.38 0.20 -13.33
C GLY A 48 -6.58 0.49 -12.41
N GLU A 49 -7.77 0.44 -13.01
CA GLU A 49 -9.02 0.70 -12.32
C GLU A 49 -9.38 -0.39 -11.30
N ARG A 50 -10.16 -0.01 -10.28
CA ARG A 50 -10.72 -0.96 -9.33
C ARG A 50 -11.82 -1.79 -9.98
N VAL A 51 -11.75 -3.11 -9.83
CA VAL A 51 -12.75 -4.05 -10.36
C VAL A 51 -13.42 -4.85 -9.24
N ASP A 52 -14.63 -5.34 -9.50
CA ASP A 52 -15.40 -6.09 -8.51
C ASP A 52 -14.93 -7.55 -8.37
N ARG A 53 -14.46 -8.14 -9.49
CA ARG A 53 -14.14 -9.56 -9.60
C ARG A 53 -13.00 -9.80 -10.58
N MET A 54 -12.16 -10.77 -10.25
CA MET A 54 -11.18 -11.39 -11.15
C MET A 54 -11.67 -12.78 -11.55
N CYS A 55 -11.58 -13.11 -12.84
CA CYS A 55 -12.10 -14.37 -13.37
C CYS A 55 -11.00 -15.19 -14.03
N PHE A 56 -10.79 -16.40 -13.51
CA PHE A 56 -9.79 -17.36 -13.93
C PHE A 56 -10.37 -18.35 -14.94
N THR A 57 -9.53 -18.86 -15.83
CA THR A 57 -9.94 -19.92 -16.77
C THR A 57 -10.06 -21.27 -16.06
N SER A 58 -9.17 -21.54 -15.12
CA SER A 58 -9.15 -22.78 -14.32
C SER A 58 -8.61 -22.55 -12.92
N THR A 59 -7.44 -21.91 -12.81
CA THR A 59 -6.73 -21.60 -11.56
C THR A 59 -6.01 -20.27 -11.71
N ILE A 60 -5.35 -19.80 -10.65
CA ILE A 60 -4.32 -18.77 -10.78
C ILE A 60 -3.18 -19.37 -11.63
N ASP A 61 -2.72 -18.63 -12.66
CA ASP A 61 -1.60 -19.05 -13.53
C ASP A 61 -0.24 -18.71 -12.90
N GLY A 62 -0.20 -17.70 -12.02
CA GLY A 62 0.98 -17.31 -11.26
C GLY A 62 0.70 -16.11 -10.37
N PHE A 63 1.68 -15.75 -9.53
CA PHE A 63 1.64 -14.55 -8.72
C PHE A 63 3.01 -13.88 -8.68
N SER A 64 3.04 -12.58 -8.42
CA SER A 64 4.25 -11.78 -8.28
C SER A 64 4.05 -10.70 -7.22
N GLN A 65 5.17 -10.08 -6.83
CA GLN A 65 5.20 -8.98 -5.85
C GLN A 65 4.37 -9.25 -4.59
N PRO A 66 4.55 -10.41 -3.92
CA PRO A 66 3.88 -10.62 -2.65
C PRO A 66 4.43 -9.63 -1.62
N ASP A 67 3.53 -8.89 -1.00
CA ASP A 67 3.82 -7.97 0.10
C ASP A 67 2.92 -8.31 1.30
N GLU A 68 2.91 -7.49 2.34
CA GLU A 68 2.18 -7.80 3.58
C GLU A 68 0.66 -7.89 3.37
N ASP A 69 0.12 -7.04 2.49
CA ASP A 69 -1.31 -6.88 2.25
C ASP A 69 -1.68 -6.82 0.76
N THR A 70 -0.71 -6.94 -0.14
CA THR A 70 -0.96 -6.90 -1.59
C THR A 70 -0.22 -8.01 -2.31
N VAL A 71 -0.79 -8.45 -3.43
CA VAL A 71 -0.14 -9.40 -4.35
C VAL A 71 -0.70 -9.21 -5.75
N VAL A 72 0.16 -9.34 -6.76
CA VAL A 72 -0.28 -9.36 -8.16
C VAL A 72 -0.58 -10.80 -8.56
N LEU A 73 -1.81 -11.07 -8.99
CA LEU A 73 -2.27 -12.38 -9.44
C LEU A 73 -2.46 -12.39 -10.96
N ARG A 74 -1.87 -13.41 -11.60
CA ARG A 74 -2.07 -13.67 -13.02
C ARG A 74 -3.25 -14.62 -13.21
N ALA A 75 -4.31 -14.12 -13.85
CA ALA A 75 -5.48 -14.91 -14.18
C ALA A 75 -5.42 -15.54 -15.58
N SER A 76 -4.64 -14.94 -16.48
CA SER A 76 -4.27 -15.45 -17.80
C SER A 76 -3.04 -14.72 -18.31
N ALA A 77 -2.47 -15.11 -19.45
CA ALA A 77 -1.32 -14.43 -20.06
C ALA A 77 -1.49 -12.91 -20.20
N SER A 78 -2.71 -12.43 -20.46
CA SER A 78 -3.03 -11.01 -20.67
C SER A 78 -3.92 -10.40 -19.59
N ARG A 79 -4.16 -11.09 -18.46
CA ARG A 79 -5.02 -10.55 -17.39
C ARG A 79 -4.37 -10.76 -16.06
N HIS A 80 -4.00 -9.65 -15.44
CA HIS A 80 -3.32 -9.58 -14.17
C HIS A 80 -4.09 -8.61 -13.28
N TYR A 81 -4.03 -8.85 -11.98
CA TYR A 81 -4.78 -8.09 -11.01
C TYR A 81 -3.95 -7.85 -9.76
N LEU A 82 -3.88 -6.60 -9.30
CA LEU A 82 -3.40 -6.31 -7.96
C LEU A 82 -4.54 -6.61 -6.97
N VAL A 83 -4.28 -7.48 -6.01
CA VAL A 83 -5.25 -7.89 -5.01
C VAL A 83 -4.81 -7.42 -3.64
N GLU A 84 -5.67 -6.65 -2.98
CA GLU A 84 -5.50 -6.34 -1.57
C GLU A 84 -6.13 -7.42 -0.70
N THR A 85 -5.44 -7.75 0.39
CA THR A 85 -5.88 -8.76 1.34
C THR A 85 -5.85 -8.23 2.76
N ALA A 86 -6.65 -8.86 3.61
CA ALA A 86 -6.61 -8.65 5.05
C ALA A 86 -6.44 -9.98 5.79
N SER A 87 -5.86 -9.91 6.99
CA SER A 87 -5.60 -11.07 7.85
C SER A 87 -4.71 -12.13 7.18
N CYS A 88 -3.72 -11.68 6.41
CA CYS A 88 -2.71 -12.51 5.75
C CYS A 88 -1.35 -12.26 6.43
N PHE A 89 -0.81 -13.22 7.18
CA PHE A 89 0.41 -13.00 7.97
C PHE A 89 1.67 -13.49 7.27
N ASN A 90 1.50 -14.38 6.29
CA ASN A 90 2.58 -15.03 5.55
C ASN A 90 2.55 -14.65 4.05
N LEU A 91 1.86 -13.57 3.65
CA LEU A 91 1.73 -13.21 2.24
C LEU A 91 3.08 -12.88 1.60
N ASP A 92 3.89 -12.07 2.27
CA ASP A 92 5.25 -11.66 1.90
C ASP A 92 6.19 -12.84 1.61
N ARG A 93 5.92 -13.99 2.24
CA ARG A 93 6.68 -15.23 2.11
C ARG A 93 5.94 -16.34 1.37
N ALA A 94 4.90 -15.97 0.62
CA ALA A 94 4.10 -16.92 -0.13
C ALA A 94 4.97 -17.71 -1.14
N LEU A 95 4.95 -19.03 -1.02
CA LEU A 95 5.48 -19.96 -2.03
C LEU A 95 4.37 -20.58 -2.87
N SER A 96 3.12 -20.51 -2.41
CA SER A 96 1.94 -20.97 -3.14
C SER A 96 0.72 -20.14 -2.76
N ILE A 97 -0.08 -19.77 -3.77
CA ILE A 97 -1.35 -19.06 -3.60
C ILE A 97 -2.43 -19.79 -4.38
N GLY A 98 -3.53 -20.10 -3.70
CA GLY A 98 -4.76 -20.62 -4.27
C GLY A 98 -5.94 -19.73 -3.92
N ILE A 99 -7.10 -20.07 -4.47
CA ILE A 99 -8.36 -19.37 -4.22
C ILE A 99 -9.37 -20.36 -3.68
N ASP A 100 -10.02 -20.01 -2.58
CA ASP A 100 -11.18 -20.72 -2.07
C ASP A 100 -12.45 -20.05 -2.62
N SER A 101 -12.76 -20.31 -3.88
CA SER A 101 -14.00 -19.88 -4.51
C SER A 101 -14.70 -21.07 -5.17
N ARG A 102 -16.03 -21.06 -5.15
CA ARG A 102 -16.87 -22.11 -5.75
C ARG A 102 -17.13 -21.88 -7.23
N THR A 103 -16.64 -20.77 -7.78
CA THR A 103 -16.89 -20.34 -9.15
C THR A 103 -15.56 -20.03 -9.83
N SER A 104 -15.57 -19.88 -11.16
CA SER A 104 -14.36 -19.48 -11.90
C SER A 104 -13.92 -18.04 -11.61
N CYS A 105 -14.66 -17.27 -10.81
CA CYS A 105 -14.31 -15.91 -10.42
C CYS A 105 -14.16 -15.80 -8.90
N ALA A 106 -13.33 -14.86 -8.47
CA ALA A 106 -13.21 -14.43 -7.09
C ALA A 106 -13.39 -12.91 -7.01
N GLY A 107 -14.00 -12.45 -5.92
CA GLY A 107 -14.26 -11.05 -5.65
C GLY A 107 -13.92 -10.67 -4.22
N ARG A 108 -14.26 -9.43 -3.88
CA ARG A 108 -14.22 -8.99 -2.49
C ARG A 108 -15.07 -9.90 -1.59
N GLY A 109 -14.50 -10.35 -0.48
CA GLY A 109 -15.15 -11.25 0.47
C GLY A 109 -14.79 -12.73 0.28
N ASP A 110 -14.29 -13.12 -0.89
CA ASP A 110 -13.68 -14.43 -1.09
C ASP A 110 -12.29 -14.49 -0.42
N ARG A 111 -11.69 -15.69 -0.39
CA ARG A 111 -10.43 -15.91 0.31
C ARG A 111 -9.34 -16.47 -0.58
N LEU A 112 -8.15 -15.91 -0.43
CA LEU A 112 -6.92 -16.53 -0.90
C LEU A 112 -6.43 -17.54 0.13
N ILE A 113 -5.93 -18.67 -0.34
CA ILE A 113 -5.26 -19.68 0.47
C ILE A 113 -3.77 -19.56 0.18
N VAL A 114 -3.02 -19.04 1.15
CA VAL A 114 -1.60 -18.71 0.99
C VAL A 114 -0.78 -19.69 1.80
N SER A 115 0.31 -20.20 1.24
CA SER A 115 1.22 -21.12 1.91
C SER A 115 2.66 -20.67 1.71
N ASP A 116 3.43 -20.68 2.80
CA ASP A 116 4.88 -20.46 2.81
C ASP A 116 5.68 -21.75 2.55
N SER A 117 4.98 -22.85 2.25
CA SER A 117 5.55 -24.15 1.92
C SER A 117 5.22 -24.55 0.47
N ILE A 118 6.21 -25.14 -0.22
CA ILE A 118 6.06 -25.74 -1.55
C ILE A 118 5.20 -27.02 -1.50
N PHE A 119 5.10 -27.66 -0.32
CA PHE A 119 4.31 -28.88 -0.11
C PHE A 119 3.35 -28.72 1.09
N PRO A 120 2.29 -27.91 0.95
CA PRO A 120 1.39 -27.58 2.06
C PRO A 120 0.76 -28.82 2.72
N GLY A 121 0.63 -29.95 2.02
CA GLY A 121 0.05 -31.19 2.55
C GLY A 121 1.02 -32.14 3.27
N ARG A 122 2.35 -31.91 3.23
CA ARG A 122 3.36 -32.83 3.81
C ARG A 122 4.11 -32.27 5.01
N THR A 123 4.12 -30.95 5.16
CA THR A 123 4.84 -30.21 6.21
C THR A 123 3.91 -29.33 7.05
N SER A 124 2.59 -29.52 6.95
CA SER A 124 1.57 -28.68 7.59
C SER A 124 1.69 -28.69 9.12
N THR A 125 2.40 -27.70 9.65
CA THR A 125 1.98 -27.11 10.92
C THR A 125 0.77 -26.23 10.61
N ALA A 126 -0.18 -26.09 11.55
CA ALA A 126 -1.38 -25.29 11.33
C ALA A 126 -1.10 -23.80 10.99
N THR A 127 0.15 -23.37 11.12
CA THR A 127 0.65 -22.01 10.89
C THR A 127 1.19 -21.77 9.47
N SER A 128 1.34 -22.81 8.65
CA SER A 128 1.95 -22.70 7.31
C SER A 128 0.95 -22.41 6.18
N VAL A 129 -0.34 -22.26 6.52
CA VAL A 129 -1.40 -21.97 5.55
C VAL A 129 -2.29 -20.87 6.12
N ASP A 130 -2.33 -19.73 5.44
CA ASP A 130 -3.19 -18.61 5.76
C ASP A 130 -4.42 -18.57 4.86
N SER A 131 -5.50 -18.02 5.42
CA SER A 131 -6.77 -17.79 4.74
C SER A 131 -7.05 -16.29 4.72
N CYS A 132 -6.67 -15.65 3.62
CA CYS A 132 -6.58 -14.21 3.49
C CYS A 132 -7.83 -13.64 2.83
N LEU A 133 -8.47 -12.66 3.46
CA LEU A 133 -9.71 -12.07 2.96
C LEU A 133 -9.40 -11.08 1.83
N ILE A 134 -10.03 -11.22 0.67
CA ILE A 134 -9.90 -10.23 -0.40
C ILE A 134 -10.71 -8.97 -0.05
N THR A 135 -10.04 -7.83 0.02
CA THR A 135 -10.65 -6.53 0.34
C THR A 135 -10.83 -5.65 -0.90
N ALA A 136 -9.95 -5.77 -1.88
CA ALA A 136 -9.99 -5.02 -3.13
C ALA A 136 -9.27 -5.75 -4.26
N ILE A 137 -9.62 -5.38 -5.49
CA ILE A 137 -9.04 -5.90 -6.71
C ILE A 137 -8.91 -4.72 -7.67
N TYR A 138 -7.75 -4.60 -8.30
CA TYR A 138 -7.44 -3.60 -9.31
C TYR A 138 -6.90 -4.30 -10.56
N GLU A 139 -7.16 -3.73 -11.72
CA GLU A 139 -6.45 -4.17 -12.93
C GLU A 139 -4.96 -3.89 -12.81
N TRP A 140 -4.16 -4.74 -13.43
CA TRP A 140 -2.71 -4.61 -13.45
C TRP A 140 -2.19 -4.86 -14.85
N ASP A 141 -1.43 -3.90 -15.36
CA ASP A 141 -0.79 -3.97 -16.68
C ASP A 141 0.72 -4.11 -16.52
N ASP A 142 1.26 -5.31 -16.76
CA ASP A 142 2.70 -5.56 -16.58
C ASP A 142 3.58 -4.73 -17.54
N ASP A 143 3.03 -4.33 -18.70
CA ASP A 143 3.77 -3.73 -19.81
C ASP A 143 3.73 -2.18 -19.78
N ALA A 144 2.92 -1.57 -18.92
CA ALA A 144 2.69 -0.12 -18.88
C ALA A 144 3.94 0.73 -18.56
N ASP A 145 4.93 0.16 -17.85
CA ASP A 145 6.21 0.85 -17.60
C ASP A 145 6.98 1.09 -18.91
N GLU A 146 7.01 0.08 -19.79
CA GLU A 146 7.74 0.16 -21.07
C GLU A 146 7.08 1.18 -22.00
N GLU A 147 5.75 1.20 -22.05
CA GLU A 147 4.98 2.17 -22.83
C GLU A 147 5.19 3.61 -22.33
N ALA A 148 5.28 3.80 -21.00
CA ALA A 148 5.51 5.12 -20.41
C ALA A 148 6.93 5.66 -20.70
N GLU A 149 7.94 4.78 -20.73
CA GLU A 149 9.31 5.14 -21.11
C GLU A 149 9.40 5.48 -22.60
N GLU A 150 8.81 4.67 -23.49
CA GLU A 150 8.78 4.94 -24.93
C GLU A 150 8.09 6.28 -25.24
N ALA A 151 6.97 6.59 -24.56
CA ALA A 151 6.26 7.86 -24.74
C ALA A 151 7.03 9.09 -24.21
N ALA A 152 8.00 8.90 -23.32
CA ALA A 152 8.84 9.98 -22.78
C ALA A 152 10.07 10.29 -23.65
N GLU A 153 10.44 9.37 -24.55
CA GLU A 153 11.56 9.53 -25.49
C GLU A 153 11.16 10.17 -26.84
N GLU A 154 9.86 10.25 -27.16
CA GLU A 154 9.31 10.93 -28.35
C GLU A 154 9.03 12.44 -28.15
#